data_AF-A0A7S0D2X3-F1
#
_entry.id   AF-A0A7S0D2X3-F1
#
_cell.length_a   1.000
_cell.length_b   1.000
_cell.length_c   1.000
_cell.angle_alpha   90.00
_cell.angle_beta   90.00
_cell.angle_gamma   90.00
#
_symmetry.space_group_name_H-M   'P 1'
#
loop_
_entity.id
_entity.type
_entity.pdbx_description
1 polymer ?
#
loop_
_entity_poly.entity_id
_entity_poly.type
_entity_poly.pdbx_seq_one_letter_code
_entity_poly.pdbx_strand_id
1 'polypeptide(L)'
;DRRVPSRATARSRRSLSLLEAMFAASRVARALVRSSAAHAPFAPPAFGVRCRRARSSSSRPRDDEAEGSADAALVDMDAFLAPFQNHERTGVPKGAGVASNAAERFDLGRMRRLLAALGDPHVGYPVIHVAGTKGKGSVVSFMASILREAGVNTGTYKSPHVRSVNERIVCGPVGGRNGALEAGAAAAVAAAKETTLAFAAAEAASSSKTTADTLSYFEALTAFAFLTFSKKRVECAVIEVGVGGSTDATNVVPASHTAASVLCSLGDDHLDALGGSLASVAAAKAGITRFRRPVFIGAQPSIEHEALLLSNVYARGGRLVDEGDVAVAARLAGVDDDGRGDVAQVVDFEIASRPRDDDGAKPLETRSLLGVRMRALGPHQRENARLAVSVIEFLRKGGGQRRDGGDLADFAPFFVTLVA
;
A
#
# COMPACT_ATOMS: atom_id res chain seq x y z
N ASP A 1 27.05 -44.53 -33.94
CA ASP A 1 26.31 -43.35 -34.42
C ASP A 1 25.29 -42.83 -33.43
N ARG A 2 25.47 -41.57 -33.04
CA ARG A 2 24.57 -40.79 -32.18
C ARG A 2 23.26 -40.48 -32.93
N ARG A 3 22.10 -40.64 -32.27
CA ARG A 3 20.86 -39.95 -32.66
C ARG A 3 20.37 -39.09 -31.50
N VAL A 4 20.27 -37.79 -31.77
CA VAL A 4 19.76 -36.71 -30.91
C VAL A 4 18.22 -36.68 -31.00
N PRO A 5 17.45 -36.50 -29.91
CA PRO A 5 16.03 -36.20 -30.00
C PRO A 5 15.81 -34.70 -30.30
N SER A 6 14.93 -34.40 -31.25
CA SER A 6 14.65 -33.06 -31.74
C SER A 6 13.92 -32.18 -30.69
N ARG A 7 14.39 -30.94 -30.56
CA ARG A 7 13.87 -29.87 -29.67
C ARG A 7 12.49 -29.31 -30.07
N ALA A 8 11.72 -29.98 -30.93
CA ALA A 8 10.52 -29.40 -31.55
C ALA A 8 9.21 -29.60 -30.77
N THR A 9 9.15 -30.51 -29.79
CA THR A 9 7.88 -30.89 -29.13
C THR A 9 7.56 -30.14 -27.82
N ALA A 10 8.51 -29.39 -27.26
CA ALA A 10 8.29 -28.62 -26.02
C ALA A 10 7.72 -27.21 -26.26
N ARG A 11 7.88 -26.64 -27.47
CA ARG A 11 7.39 -25.29 -27.82
C ARG A 11 5.90 -25.28 -28.14
N SER A 12 5.36 -26.35 -28.75
CA SER A 12 3.93 -26.41 -29.14
C SER A 12 2.97 -26.58 -27.96
N ARG A 13 3.40 -27.25 -26.88
CA ARG A 13 2.58 -27.42 -25.66
C ARG A 13 2.46 -26.13 -24.83
N ARG A 14 3.46 -25.24 -24.85
CA ARG A 14 3.39 -23.93 -24.17
C ARG A 14 2.55 -22.90 -24.93
N SER A 15 2.50 -22.98 -26.26
CA SER A 15 1.61 -22.12 -27.07
C SER A 15 0.14 -22.51 -26.93
N LEU A 16 -0.16 -23.81 -26.74
CA LEU A 16 -1.52 -24.29 -26.49
C LEU A 16 -2.07 -23.83 -25.13
N SER A 17 -1.25 -23.85 -24.06
CA SER A 17 -1.67 -23.37 -22.74
C SER A 17 -1.91 -21.85 -22.68
N LEU A 18 -1.19 -21.08 -23.49
CA LEU A 18 -1.38 -19.63 -23.60
C LEU A 18 -2.66 -19.30 -24.37
N LEU A 19 -2.98 -20.05 -25.42
CA LEU A 19 -4.22 -19.90 -26.17
C LEU A 19 -5.43 -20.27 -25.30
N GLU A 20 -5.35 -21.36 -24.53
CA GLU A 20 -6.39 -21.77 -23.58
C GLU A 20 -6.62 -20.72 -22.47
N ALA A 21 -5.55 -20.13 -21.93
CA ALA A 21 -5.64 -19.03 -20.97
C ALA A 21 -6.28 -17.77 -21.58
N MET A 22 -5.99 -17.44 -22.84
CA MET A 22 -6.62 -16.34 -23.57
C MET A 22 -8.11 -16.60 -23.85
N PHE A 23 -8.48 -17.84 -24.17
CA PHE A 23 -9.90 -18.23 -24.34
C PHE A 23 -10.66 -18.22 -23.02
N ALA A 24 -10.03 -18.59 -21.91
CA ALA A 24 -10.61 -18.48 -20.57
C ALA A 24 -10.85 -17.00 -20.18
N ALA A 25 -9.86 -16.12 -20.43
CA ALA A 25 -10.01 -14.68 -20.21
C ALA A 25 -11.12 -14.04 -21.09
N SER A 26 -11.25 -14.47 -22.35
CA SER A 26 -12.33 -14.00 -23.24
C SER A 26 -13.72 -14.48 -22.78
N ARG A 27 -13.82 -15.67 -22.18
CA ARG A 27 -15.08 -16.18 -21.60
C ARG A 27 -15.49 -15.39 -20.36
N VAL A 28 -14.55 -15.05 -19.49
CA VAL A 28 -14.80 -14.20 -18.30
C VAL A 28 -15.21 -12.79 -18.73
N ALA A 29 -14.51 -12.19 -19.71
CA ALA A 29 -14.88 -10.88 -20.26
C ALA A 29 -16.30 -10.87 -20.88
N ARG A 30 -16.70 -11.94 -21.60
CA ARG A 30 -18.07 -12.07 -22.13
C ARG A 30 -19.13 -12.32 -21.07
N ALA A 31 -18.79 -13.00 -19.97
CA ALA A 31 -19.70 -13.19 -18.83
C ALA A 31 -19.95 -11.85 -18.11
N LEU A 32 -18.91 -11.02 -17.95
CA LEU A 32 -19.02 -9.67 -17.38
C LEU A 32 -19.91 -8.75 -18.24
N VAL A 33 -19.75 -8.77 -19.57
CA VAL A 33 -20.59 -8.00 -20.51
C VAL A 33 -22.07 -8.43 -20.48
N ARG A 34 -22.36 -9.72 -20.24
CA ARG A 34 -23.74 -10.21 -20.12
C ARG A 34 -24.38 -9.90 -18.77
N SER A 35 -23.61 -9.84 -17.68
CA SER A 35 -24.17 -9.48 -16.35
C SER A 35 -24.48 -7.98 -16.22
N SER A 36 -23.70 -7.12 -16.88
CA SER A 36 -23.89 -5.67 -16.85
C SER A 36 -25.13 -5.19 -17.61
N ALA A 37 -25.74 -6.04 -18.45
CA ALA A 37 -26.92 -5.69 -19.25
C ALA A 37 -28.26 -6.13 -18.61
N ALA A 38 -28.23 -6.78 -17.44
CA ALA A 38 -29.40 -7.40 -16.84
C ALA A 38 -29.62 -7.02 -15.36
N HIS A 39 -29.35 -5.78 -14.96
CA HIS A 39 -29.73 -5.27 -13.64
C HIS A 39 -30.68 -4.08 -13.78
N ALA A 40 -31.96 -4.32 -13.49
CA ALA A 40 -32.94 -3.28 -13.25
C ALA A 40 -32.53 -2.45 -12.00
N PRO A 41 -32.80 -1.14 -11.96
CA PRO A 41 -32.42 -0.31 -10.82
C PRO A 41 -33.16 -0.76 -9.56
N PHE A 42 -32.39 -1.10 -8.52
CA PHE A 42 -32.88 -1.43 -7.19
C PHE A 42 -33.54 -0.20 -6.55
N ALA A 43 -34.86 -0.23 -6.35
CA ALA A 43 -35.60 0.81 -5.63
C ALA A 43 -35.55 0.53 -4.11
N PRO A 44 -35.05 1.46 -3.28
CA PRO A 44 -34.99 1.24 -1.84
C PRO A 44 -36.38 1.37 -1.20
N PRO A 45 -36.69 0.62 -0.12
CA PRO A 45 -37.94 0.77 0.60
C PRO A 45 -37.96 2.12 1.37
N ALA A 46 -39.09 2.82 1.30
CA ALA A 46 -39.32 4.04 2.05
C ALA A 46 -39.50 3.72 3.54
N PHE A 47 -38.49 4.05 4.37
CA PHE A 47 -38.63 4.09 5.82
C PHE A 47 -38.33 5.49 6.33
N GLY A 48 -39.37 6.14 6.86
CA GLY A 48 -39.22 7.37 7.64
C GLY A 48 -38.68 7.05 9.02
N VAL A 49 -37.50 7.58 9.35
CA VAL A 49 -36.97 7.55 10.71
C VAL A 49 -36.62 8.97 11.14
N ARG A 50 -37.36 9.47 12.15
CA ARG A 50 -37.06 10.72 12.85
C ARG A 50 -35.72 10.57 13.58
N CYS A 51 -34.72 11.32 13.14
CA CYS A 51 -33.44 11.41 13.81
C CYS A 51 -33.56 12.32 15.05
N ARG A 52 -33.50 11.75 16.26
CA ARG A 52 -33.31 12.53 17.49
C ARG A 52 -31.83 12.90 17.58
N ARG A 53 -31.54 14.21 17.46
CA ARG A 53 -30.21 14.79 17.73
C ARG A 53 -29.79 14.44 19.17
N ALA A 54 -28.78 13.59 19.33
CA ALA A 54 -28.00 13.55 20.56
C ALA A 54 -27.02 14.73 20.54
N ARG A 55 -27.25 15.74 21.39
CA ARG A 55 -26.24 16.76 21.68
C ARG A 55 -25.27 16.14 22.67
N SER A 56 -24.09 15.72 22.23
CA SER A 56 -22.94 15.57 23.13
C SER A 56 -22.13 16.86 23.07
N SER A 57 -22.25 17.65 24.13
CA SER A 57 -21.33 18.75 24.43
C SER A 57 -20.03 18.14 24.96
N SER A 58 -19.06 17.90 24.08
CA SER A 58 -17.67 17.76 24.50
C SER A 58 -16.90 18.97 23.98
N SER A 59 -16.71 19.95 24.85
CA SER A 59 -15.79 21.06 24.63
C SER A 59 -14.39 20.50 24.37
N ARG A 60 -13.88 20.67 23.15
CA ARG A 60 -12.44 20.51 22.87
C ARG A 60 -11.71 21.63 23.61
N PRO A 61 -10.66 21.33 24.41
CA PRO A 61 -9.74 22.38 24.82
C PRO A 61 -9.08 22.93 23.55
N ARG A 62 -9.00 24.25 23.45
CA ARG A 62 -8.09 24.91 22.52
C ARG A 62 -6.71 24.81 23.14
N ASP A 63 -5.85 23.97 22.58
CA ASP A 63 -4.43 23.99 22.89
C ASP A 63 -3.80 25.15 22.10
N ASP A 64 -3.97 26.36 22.63
CA ASP A 64 -3.15 27.51 22.28
C ASP A 64 -1.83 27.43 23.09
N GLU A 65 -0.72 27.58 22.37
CA GLU A 65 0.65 27.83 22.86
C GLU A 65 1.44 26.69 23.54
N ALA A 66 2.17 25.96 22.68
CA ALA A 66 3.56 25.56 22.93
C ALA A 66 4.30 25.39 21.58
N GLU A 67 4.30 26.44 20.75
CA GLU A 67 5.19 26.55 19.60
C GLU A 67 6.62 26.85 20.09
N GLY A 68 7.31 25.82 20.60
CA GLY A 68 8.69 25.97 21.04
C GLY A 68 9.11 24.88 22.00
N SER A 69 9.77 23.84 21.46
CA SER A 69 10.71 22.91 22.11
C SER A 69 10.51 21.41 21.82
N ALA A 70 9.50 21.01 21.05
CA ALA A 70 9.35 19.60 20.64
C ALA A 70 10.20 19.19 19.42
N ASP A 71 10.91 20.12 18.78
CA ASP A 71 11.63 19.93 17.52
C ASP A 71 13.11 19.50 17.70
N ALA A 72 13.62 19.51 18.93
CA ALA A 72 15.05 19.36 19.21
C ALA A 72 15.58 17.90 19.21
N ALA A 73 14.75 16.90 18.87
CA ALA A 73 15.15 15.49 18.84
C ALA A 73 14.92 14.81 17.47
N LEU A 74 14.55 15.57 16.43
CA LEU A 74 14.59 15.09 15.06
C LEU A 74 16.05 15.13 14.60
N VAL A 75 16.73 14.00 14.73
CA VAL A 75 18.04 13.77 14.15
C VAL A 75 18.02 14.27 12.71
N ASP A 76 18.81 15.29 12.38
CA ASP A 76 18.78 15.99 11.09
C ASP A 76 18.77 14.98 9.92
N MET A 77 17.57 14.79 9.36
CA MET A 77 17.32 13.81 8.32
C MET A 77 17.85 14.31 6.98
N ASP A 78 17.84 15.63 6.78
CA ASP A 78 18.36 16.24 5.57
C ASP A 78 19.88 16.12 5.52
N ALA A 79 20.58 16.37 6.63
CA ALA A 79 22.03 16.15 6.71
C ALA A 79 22.41 14.67 6.51
N PHE A 80 21.64 13.74 7.10
CA PHE A 80 21.86 12.30 6.90
C PHE A 80 21.69 11.88 5.43
N LEU A 81 20.71 12.45 4.73
CA LEU A 81 20.36 12.04 3.38
C LEU A 81 21.13 12.80 2.29
N ALA A 82 21.73 13.95 2.61
CA ALA A 82 22.48 14.80 1.70
C ALA A 82 23.56 14.08 0.86
N PRO A 83 24.27 13.05 1.36
CA PRO A 83 25.29 12.36 0.57
C PRO A 83 24.73 11.44 -0.54
N PHE A 84 23.44 11.09 -0.51
CA PHE A 84 22.86 10.09 -1.42
C PHE A 84 22.19 10.72 -2.64
N GLN A 85 22.24 10.03 -3.77
CA GLN A 85 21.65 10.51 -5.01
C GLN A 85 20.11 10.54 -4.95
N ASN A 86 19.52 11.71 -5.19
CA ASN A 86 18.07 11.92 -5.14
C ASN A 86 17.43 11.98 -6.53
N HIS A 87 17.00 10.82 -7.02
CA HIS A 87 16.30 10.66 -8.32
C HIS A 87 14.92 11.31 -8.38
N GLU A 88 14.30 11.65 -7.25
CA GLU A 88 13.03 12.40 -7.27
C GLU A 88 13.25 13.85 -7.72
N ARG A 89 14.45 14.40 -7.49
CA ARG A 89 14.84 15.74 -7.94
C ARG A 89 15.54 15.74 -9.29
N THR A 90 16.40 14.75 -9.55
CA THR A 90 17.21 14.69 -10.78
C THR A 90 16.52 13.94 -11.92
N GLY A 91 15.37 13.30 -11.66
CA GLY A 91 14.72 12.38 -12.59
C GLY A 91 15.19 10.94 -12.40
N VAL A 92 14.25 10.01 -12.59
CA VAL A 92 14.52 8.56 -12.52
C VAL A 92 15.20 8.13 -13.83
N PRO A 93 16.34 7.41 -13.77
CA PRO A 93 17.03 6.96 -14.97
C PRO A 93 16.15 6.08 -15.86
N LYS A 94 16.40 6.17 -17.18
CA LYS A 94 15.67 5.38 -18.17
C LYS A 94 15.88 3.88 -17.92
N GLY A 95 14.78 3.16 -17.80
CA GLY A 95 14.79 1.73 -17.51
C GLY A 95 15.23 1.33 -16.08
N ALA A 96 15.32 2.25 -15.13
CA ALA A 96 15.69 1.92 -13.75
C ALA A 96 14.75 0.87 -13.10
N GLY A 97 13.48 0.83 -13.54
CA GLY A 97 12.44 -0.07 -13.04
C GLY A 97 12.25 -1.38 -13.82
N VAL A 98 12.98 -1.62 -14.92
CA VAL A 98 12.85 -2.86 -15.73
C VAL A 98 13.93 -3.89 -15.37
N ALA A 99 13.66 -5.18 -15.56
CA ALA A 99 14.59 -6.29 -15.28
C ALA A 99 15.71 -6.50 -16.30
N SER A 100 16.47 -5.45 -16.62
CA SER A 100 17.63 -5.49 -17.53
C SER A 100 18.95 -5.13 -16.83
N ASN A 101 20.08 -5.59 -17.40
CA ASN A 101 21.45 -5.50 -16.83
C ASN A 101 22.13 -4.11 -16.92
N ALA A 102 21.40 -3.00 -16.78
CA ALA A 102 22.01 -1.66 -16.84
C ALA A 102 22.65 -1.25 -15.50
N ALA A 103 23.72 -0.43 -15.55
CA ALA A 103 24.55 -0.05 -14.40
C ALA A 103 23.85 0.88 -13.36
N GLU A 104 22.70 1.46 -13.71
CA GLU A 104 21.93 2.48 -12.95
C GLU A 104 20.53 1.96 -12.54
N ARG A 105 20.43 0.68 -12.17
CA ARG A 105 19.16 0.01 -11.85
C ARG A 105 18.84 0.04 -10.36
N PHE A 106 17.55 0.05 -10.02
CA PHE A 106 17.09 -0.30 -8.68
C PHE A 106 17.49 -1.75 -8.32
N ASP A 107 18.10 -1.91 -7.14
CA ASP A 107 18.70 -3.17 -6.72
C ASP A 107 18.14 -3.63 -5.36
N LEU A 108 17.13 -4.50 -5.43
CA LEU A 108 16.58 -5.15 -4.24
C LEU A 108 17.61 -6.03 -3.51
N GLY A 109 18.63 -6.55 -4.19
CA GLY A 109 19.70 -7.32 -3.56
C GLY A 109 20.51 -6.45 -2.60
N ARG A 110 20.85 -5.23 -3.03
CA ARG A 110 21.51 -4.22 -2.20
C ARG A 110 20.63 -3.79 -1.03
N MET A 111 19.36 -3.50 -1.29
CA MET A 111 18.41 -3.15 -0.23
C MET A 111 18.28 -4.26 0.82
N ARG A 112 18.25 -5.53 0.41
CA ARG A 112 18.24 -6.68 1.34
C ARG A 112 19.53 -6.78 2.16
N ARG A 113 20.71 -6.58 1.55
CA ARG A 113 21.99 -6.57 2.29
C ARG A 113 22.02 -5.44 3.33
N LEU A 114 21.57 -4.24 2.96
CA LEU A 114 21.46 -3.11 3.89
C LEU A 114 20.52 -3.44 5.06
N LEU A 115 19.34 -3.99 4.78
CA LEU A 115 18.39 -4.36 5.84
C LEU A 115 18.93 -5.47 6.74
N ALA A 116 19.63 -6.46 6.19
CA ALA A 116 20.29 -7.49 6.99
C ALA A 116 21.36 -6.89 7.92
N ALA A 117 22.15 -5.93 7.43
CA ALA A 117 23.12 -5.20 8.26
C ALA A 117 22.44 -4.38 9.39
N LEU A 118 21.19 -3.98 9.19
CA LEU A 118 20.37 -3.27 10.19
C LEU A 118 19.55 -4.23 11.08
N GLY A 119 19.74 -5.54 10.96
CA GLY A 119 19.03 -6.55 11.76
C GLY A 119 17.59 -6.82 11.28
N ASP A 120 17.35 -6.72 9.97
CA ASP A 120 16.08 -6.99 9.29
C ASP A 120 14.86 -6.27 9.91
N PRO A 121 14.89 -4.93 10.08
CA PRO A 121 13.84 -4.22 10.81
C PRO A 121 12.45 -4.30 10.15
N HIS A 122 12.42 -4.57 8.84
CA HIS A 122 11.23 -4.69 8.01
C HIS A 122 10.39 -5.97 8.22
N VAL A 123 10.88 -6.94 9.02
CA VAL A 123 10.16 -8.19 9.33
C VAL A 123 9.70 -8.27 10.79
N GLY A 124 9.51 -7.12 11.45
CA GLY A 124 9.00 -7.05 12.83
C GLY A 124 7.50 -6.83 12.95
N TYR A 125 6.80 -6.55 11.84
CA TYR A 125 5.40 -6.14 11.84
C TYR A 125 4.75 -6.39 10.46
N PRO A 126 3.42 -6.52 10.38
CA PRO A 126 2.70 -6.63 9.12
C PRO A 126 2.72 -5.33 8.32
N VAL A 127 2.72 -5.47 6.99
CA VAL A 127 2.75 -4.37 6.03
C VAL A 127 1.55 -4.42 5.09
N ILE A 128 0.86 -3.29 4.93
CA ILE A 128 -0.05 -3.02 3.81
C ILE A 128 0.75 -2.23 2.78
N HIS A 129 1.01 -2.84 1.63
CA HIS A 129 1.88 -2.28 0.60
C HIS A 129 1.07 -1.66 -0.53
N VAL A 130 1.30 -0.39 -0.84
CA VAL A 130 0.44 0.41 -1.72
C VAL A 130 1.20 0.89 -2.96
N ALA A 131 0.80 0.42 -4.14
CA ALA A 131 1.31 0.87 -5.43
C ALA A 131 0.21 1.50 -6.29
N GLY A 132 0.58 2.23 -7.34
CA GLY A 132 -0.36 2.93 -8.21
C GLY A 132 0.24 4.17 -8.85
N THR A 133 -0.45 4.77 -9.81
CA THR A 133 -0.07 6.05 -10.41
C THR A 133 -0.70 7.20 -9.62
N LYS A 134 -2.00 7.13 -9.33
CA LYS A 134 -2.72 8.12 -8.54
C LYS A 134 -3.39 7.50 -7.32
N GLY A 135 -3.58 8.30 -6.27
CA GLY A 135 -4.33 7.91 -5.07
C GLY A 135 -3.54 7.20 -3.97
N LYS A 136 -2.28 6.79 -4.20
CA LYS A 136 -1.43 6.10 -3.22
C LYS A 136 -1.40 6.81 -1.86
N GLY A 137 -0.88 8.04 -1.80
CA GLY A 137 -0.80 8.82 -0.56
C GLY A 137 -2.15 9.05 0.14
N SER A 138 -3.25 9.23 -0.61
CA SER A 138 -4.60 9.34 -0.05
C SER A 138 -5.06 8.03 0.59
N VAL A 139 -4.93 6.91 -0.12
CA VAL A 139 -5.30 5.57 0.37
C VAL A 139 -4.49 5.20 1.61
N VAL A 140 -3.18 5.45 1.59
CA VAL A 140 -2.31 5.29 2.77
C VAL A 140 -2.81 6.12 3.95
N SER A 141 -3.17 7.38 3.71
CA SER A 141 -3.63 8.29 4.76
C SER A 141 -5.00 7.88 5.33
N PHE A 142 -5.93 7.41 4.50
CA PHE A 142 -7.22 6.90 4.96
C PHE A 142 -7.05 5.62 5.78
N MET A 143 -6.30 4.64 5.29
CA MET A 143 -6.05 3.39 6.03
C MET A 143 -5.36 3.67 7.37
N ALA A 144 -4.35 4.55 7.37
CA ALA A 144 -3.69 4.93 8.60
C ALA A 144 -4.59 5.69 9.57
N SER A 145 -5.49 6.54 9.07
CA SER A 145 -6.48 7.22 9.91
C SER A 145 -7.42 6.21 10.57
N ILE A 146 -7.93 5.23 9.82
CA ILE A 146 -8.83 4.20 10.33
C ILE A 146 -8.10 3.34 11.37
N LEU A 147 -6.87 2.87 11.06
CA LEU A 147 -6.08 2.04 11.97
C LEU A 147 -5.74 2.78 13.26
N ARG A 148 -5.32 4.05 13.18
CA ARG A 148 -5.01 4.84 14.39
C ARG A 148 -6.24 5.08 15.24
N GLU A 149 -7.39 5.39 14.63
CA GLU A 149 -8.66 5.54 15.35
C GLU A 149 -9.08 4.24 16.05
N ALA A 150 -8.75 3.08 15.47
CA ALA A 150 -8.91 1.78 16.11
C ALA A 150 -7.85 1.46 17.19
N GLY A 151 -7.00 2.43 17.55
CA GLY A 151 -5.98 2.28 18.61
C GLY A 151 -4.66 1.66 18.16
N VAL A 152 -4.48 1.41 16.86
CA VAL A 152 -3.30 0.73 16.32
C VAL A 152 -2.13 1.68 16.21
N ASN A 153 -0.99 1.29 16.77
CA ASN A 153 0.27 1.99 16.54
C ASN A 153 0.71 1.83 15.08
N THR A 154 0.34 2.78 14.24
CA THR A 154 0.47 2.65 12.78
C THR A 154 1.62 3.45 12.23
N GLY A 155 2.57 2.78 11.59
CA GLY A 155 3.61 3.40 10.76
C GLY A 155 3.08 3.75 9.37
N THR A 156 3.39 4.92 8.85
CA THR A 156 3.11 5.30 7.46
C THR A 156 4.36 5.79 6.77
N TYR A 157 4.67 5.20 5.63
CA TYR A 157 5.74 5.65 4.73
C TYR A 157 5.13 6.21 3.44
N LYS A 158 5.42 7.48 3.12
CA LYS A 158 4.87 8.22 1.98
C LYS A 158 5.94 8.95 1.19
N SER A 159 5.72 9.18 -0.10
CA SER A 159 6.63 9.93 -0.97
C SER A 159 5.90 10.60 -2.14
N PRO A 160 6.31 11.81 -2.59
CA PRO A 160 7.32 12.68 -1.99
C PRO A 160 6.78 13.44 -0.75
N HIS A 161 7.57 14.39 -0.21
CA HIS A 161 7.12 15.33 0.83
C HIS A 161 6.81 16.71 0.24
N VAL A 162 6.00 17.51 0.93
CA VAL A 162 5.66 18.87 0.47
C VAL A 162 6.58 19.92 1.11
N ARG A 163 6.81 19.85 2.43
CA ARG A 163 7.66 20.82 3.13
C ARG A 163 8.88 20.19 3.78
N SER A 164 8.71 19.04 4.43
CA SER A 164 9.79 18.38 5.18
C SER A 164 9.81 16.87 4.95
N VAL A 165 11.01 16.28 4.88
CA VAL A 165 11.20 14.83 4.83
C VAL A 165 10.56 14.09 6.02
N ASN A 166 10.38 14.78 7.15
CA ASN A 166 9.72 14.21 8.33
C ASN A 166 8.23 13.86 8.07
N GLU A 167 7.59 14.45 7.06
CA GLU A 167 6.23 14.09 6.63
C GLU A 167 6.15 12.67 6.05
N ARG A 168 7.28 12.14 5.57
CA ARG A 168 7.33 10.84 4.89
C ARG A 168 7.25 9.67 5.85
N ILE A 169 7.67 9.85 7.10
CA ILE A 169 7.71 8.78 8.10
C ILE A 169 6.93 9.28 9.32
N VAL A 170 5.74 8.72 9.50
CA VAL A 170 4.86 9.06 10.63
C VAL A 170 4.47 7.78 11.36
N CYS A 171 4.57 7.78 12.68
CA CYS A 171 4.20 6.63 13.52
C CYS A 171 3.53 7.10 14.81
N GLY A 172 2.83 6.19 15.50
CA GLY A 172 2.10 6.48 16.75
C GLY A 172 0.57 6.36 16.62
N PRO A 173 -0.15 6.50 17.77
CA PRO A 173 -1.61 6.41 17.87
C PRO A 173 -2.33 7.64 17.29
N VAL A 174 -3.64 7.79 17.56
CA VAL A 174 -4.48 8.91 17.09
C VAL A 174 -3.76 10.26 17.23
N GLY A 175 -3.79 11.06 16.16
CA GLY A 175 -3.11 12.35 16.11
C GLY A 175 -1.66 12.30 15.60
N GLY A 176 -1.06 11.10 15.50
CA GLY A 176 0.13 10.77 14.71
C GLY A 176 1.12 11.92 14.50
N ARG A 177 1.69 12.43 15.59
CA ARG A 177 2.90 13.25 15.53
C ARG A 177 4.07 12.32 15.80
N ASN A 178 5.21 12.58 15.16
CA ASN A 178 6.47 11.95 15.57
C ASN A 178 6.81 12.47 16.97
N GLY A 179 6.18 11.87 18.00
CA GLY A 179 6.54 12.13 19.38
C GLY A 179 8.01 11.76 19.56
N ALA A 180 8.68 12.45 20.49
CA ALA A 180 10.09 12.21 20.78
C ALA A 180 10.38 10.70 20.89
N LEU A 181 11.48 10.27 20.29
CA LEU A 181 11.98 8.91 20.51
C LEU A 181 12.39 8.81 21.98
N GLU A 182 12.02 7.71 22.66
CA GLU A 182 12.63 7.38 23.94
C GLU A 182 14.16 7.30 23.76
N ALA A 183 14.95 7.63 24.79
CA ALA A 183 16.40 7.77 24.68
C ALA A 183 17.08 6.53 24.04
N GLY A 184 16.63 5.32 24.39
CA GLY A 184 17.13 4.08 23.78
C GLY A 184 16.77 3.92 22.30
N ALA A 185 15.59 4.37 21.90
CA ALA A 185 15.17 4.37 20.49
C ALA A 185 15.91 5.44 19.68
N ALA A 186 16.17 6.61 20.25
CA ALA A 186 16.96 7.67 19.62
C ALA A 186 18.42 7.20 19.36
N ALA A 187 19.05 6.57 20.35
CA ALA A 187 20.39 6.01 20.22
C ALA A 187 20.46 4.91 19.14
N ALA A 188 19.46 4.02 19.10
CA ALA A 188 19.40 2.98 18.06
C ALA A 188 19.20 3.56 16.65
N VAL A 189 18.42 4.63 16.53
CA VAL A 189 18.21 5.35 15.27
C VAL A 189 19.50 6.04 14.81
N ALA A 190 20.26 6.65 15.73
CA ALA A 190 21.58 7.22 15.42
C ALA A 190 22.58 6.14 14.96
N ALA A 191 22.70 5.04 15.70
CA ALA A 191 23.58 3.93 15.35
C ALA A 191 23.26 3.31 13.97
N ALA A 192 21.99 3.30 13.58
CA ALA A 192 21.61 2.83 12.26
C ALA A 192 21.89 3.82 11.13
N LYS A 193 21.86 5.13 11.39
CA LYS A 193 22.36 6.13 10.42
C LYS A 193 23.84 5.87 10.16
N GLU A 194 24.63 5.69 11.22
CA GLU A 194 26.05 5.33 11.10
C GLU A 194 26.26 4.01 10.35
N THR A 195 25.47 2.98 10.67
CA THR A 195 25.52 1.68 9.96
C THR A 195 25.18 1.82 8.48
N THR A 196 24.20 2.66 8.13
CA THR A 196 23.82 2.92 6.73
C THR A 196 24.94 3.65 5.97
N LEU A 197 25.57 4.65 6.60
CA LEU A 197 26.70 5.36 6.01
C LEU A 197 27.92 4.45 5.84
N ALA A 198 28.22 3.62 6.85
CA ALA A 198 29.30 2.63 6.79
C ALA A 198 29.06 1.58 5.71
N PHE A 199 27.82 1.10 5.57
CA PHE A 199 27.43 0.18 4.49
C PHE A 199 27.65 0.82 3.11
N ALA A 200 27.23 2.07 2.92
CA ALA A 200 27.41 2.80 1.67
C ALA A 200 28.91 2.94 1.32
N ALA A 201 29.74 3.29 2.31
CA ALA A 201 31.18 3.41 2.12
C ALA A 201 31.85 2.06 1.78
N ALA A 202 31.41 0.96 2.38
CA ALA A 202 31.92 -0.38 2.09
C ALA A 202 31.53 -0.88 0.68
N GLU A 203 30.30 -0.63 0.24
CA GLU A 203 29.85 -0.95 -1.11
C GLU A 203 30.59 -0.10 -2.17
N ALA A 204 30.90 1.17 -1.84
CA ALA A 204 31.68 2.07 -2.70
C ALA A 204 33.10 1.53 -2.93
N ALA A 205 33.78 1.17 -1.84
CA ALA A 205 35.13 0.61 -1.87
C ALA A 205 35.20 -0.71 -2.66
N SER A 206 34.16 -1.55 -2.55
CA SER A 206 34.11 -2.86 -3.22
C SER A 206 33.74 -2.79 -4.71
N SER A 207 33.18 -1.67 -5.17
CA SER A 207 32.61 -1.55 -6.52
C SER A 207 33.30 -0.50 -7.41
N SER A 208 34.40 0.12 -6.95
CA SER A 208 35.06 1.26 -7.63
C SER A 208 34.08 2.39 -7.99
N LYS A 209 33.06 2.61 -7.14
CA LYS A 209 32.00 3.61 -7.28
C LYS A 209 32.12 4.64 -6.15
N THR A 210 31.50 5.81 -6.30
CA THR A 210 31.39 6.76 -5.18
C THR A 210 30.28 6.33 -4.23
N THR A 211 30.31 6.81 -2.98
CA THR A 211 29.21 6.56 -2.01
C THR A 211 27.85 6.99 -2.56
N ALA A 212 27.80 8.09 -3.33
CA ALA A 212 26.58 8.58 -3.97
C ALA A 212 26.01 7.62 -5.02
N ASP A 213 26.85 6.80 -5.67
CA ASP A 213 26.46 5.81 -6.69
C ASP A 213 26.10 4.44 -6.10
N THR A 214 26.18 4.30 -4.76
CA THR A 214 25.98 3.03 -4.07
C THR A 214 24.63 2.90 -3.41
N LEU A 215 24.10 3.94 -2.76
CA LEU A 215 22.75 3.96 -2.24
C LEU A 215 22.05 5.20 -2.74
N SER A 216 20.82 5.01 -3.22
CA SER A 216 19.94 6.12 -3.53
C SER A 216 19.38 6.73 -2.25
N TYR A 217 19.01 8.02 -2.34
CA TYR A 217 18.27 8.74 -1.30
C TYR A 217 17.05 7.94 -0.83
N PHE A 218 16.33 7.34 -1.77
CA PHE A 218 15.10 6.60 -1.48
C PHE A 218 15.38 5.28 -0.76
N GLU A 219 16.46 4.55 -1.09
CA GLU A 219 16.86 3.33 -0.37
C GLU A 219 17.26 3.64 1.07
N ALA A 220 18.10 4.67 1.28
CA ALA A 220 18.52 5.09 2.62
C ALA A 220 17.32 5.53 3.47
N LEU A 221 16.41 6.34 2.91
CA LEU A 221 15.19 6.77 3.59
C LEU A 221 14.25 5.59 3.89
N THR A 222 14.10 4.64 2.96
CA THR A 222 13.26 3.46 3.15
C THR A 222 13.79 2.57 4.27
N ALA A 223 15.11 2.36 4.34
CA ALA A 223 15.75 1.60 5.41
C ALA A 223 15.52 2.27 6.77
N PHE A 224 15.65 3.60 6.80
CA PHE A 224 15.37 4.40 7.98
C PHE A 224 13.90 4.32 8.42
N ALA A 225 12.95 4.32 7.47
CA ALA A 225 11.52 4.15 7.77
C ALA A 225 11.25 2.79 8.43
N PHE A 226 11.77 1.69 7.85
CA PHE A 226 11.60 0.35 8.42
C PHE A 226 12.18 0.24 9.83
N LEU A 227 13.39 0.79 10.04
CA LEU A 227 13.97 0.81 11.37
C LEU A 227 13.14 1.62 12.35
N THR A 228 12.72 2.83 11.97
CA THR A 228 11.92 3.71 12.83
C THR A 228 10.67 2.99 13.30
N PHE A 229 9.97 2.32 12.39
CA PHE A 229 8.80 1.51 12.66
C PHE A 229 9.09 0.36 13.63
N SER A 230 10.17 -0.39 13.41
CA SER A 230 10.61 -1.45 14.32
C SER A 230 10.89 -0.93 15.73
N LYS A 231 11.65 0.18 15.85
CA LYS A 231 12.01 0.76 17.16
C LYS A 231 10.85 1.41 17.87
N LYS A 232 9.90 1.99 17.13
CA LYS A 232 8.65 2.52 17.66
C LYS A 232 7.59 1.44 17.88
N ARG A 233 7.94 0.16 17.65
CA ARG A 233 7.06 -1.01 17.83
C ARG A 233 5.71 -0.81 17.15
N VAL A 234 5.74 -0.37 15.90
CA VAL A 234 4.50 -0.26 15.14
C VAL A 234 3.89 -1.63 15.00
N GLU A 235 2.58 -1.65 15.10
CA GLU A 235 1.75 -2.84 15.04
C GLU A 235 1.35 -3.15 13.59
N CYS A 236 1.26 -2.12 12.75
CA CYS A 236 1.08 -2.25 11.31
C CYS A 236 1.76 -1.09 10.60
N ALA A 237 2.39 -1.36 9.46
CA ALA A 237 2.92 -0.33 8.58
C ALA A 237 2.13 -0.24 7.27
N VAL A 238 1.78 0.98 6.87
CA VAL A 238 1.16 1.26 5.57
C VAL A 238 2.17 1.98 4.70
N ILE A 239 2.64 1.30 3.65
CA ILE A 239 3.85 1.69 2.93
C ILE A 239 3.49 2.03 1.49
N GLU A 240 3.73 3.28 1.10
CA GLU A 240 3.65 3.74 -0.28
C GLU A 240 4.91 3.32 -1.05
N VAL A 241 4.71 2.75 -2.24
CA VAL A 241 5.77 2.56 -3.23
C VAL A 241 6.21 3.91 -3.78
N GLY A 242 7.52 4.11 -3.91
CA GLY A 242 8.09 5.26 -4.61
C GLY A 242 7.79 5.20 -6.10
N VAL A 243 8.60 4.43 -6.84
CA VAL A 243 8.51 4.35 -8.31
C VAL A 243 8.37 2.91 -8.78
N GLY A 244 7.36 2.66 -9.61
CA GLY A 244 7.07 1.33 -10.14
C GLY A 244 6.46 0.42 -9.07
N GLY A 245 7.27 -0.46 -8.50
CA GLY A 245 6.85 -1.45 -7.49
C GLY A 245 7.74 -2.69 -7.49
N SER A 246 7.88 -3.37 -8.63
CA SER A 246 8.59 -4.65 -8.74
C SER A 246 10.04 -4.61 -8.26
N THR A 247 10.70 -3.47 -8.42
CA THR A 247 12.10 -3.23 -8.06
C THR A 247 12.26 -2.10 -7.06
N ASP A 248 11.15 -1.53 -6.59
CA ASP A 248 11.16 -0.40 -5.65
C ASP A 248 11.77 -0.82 -4.31
N ALA A 249 12.51 0.07 -3.63
CA ALA A 249 13.18 -0.24 -2.37
C ALA A 249 12.23 -0.78 -1.28
N THR A 250 10.94 -0.44 -1.34
CA THR A 250 9.91 -0.94 -0.41
C THR A 250 9.53 -2.41 -0.68
N ASN A 251 9.80 -2.95 -1.87
CA ASN A 251 9.42 -4.31 -2.29
C ASN A 251 10.35 -5.43 -1.77
N VAL A 252 10.96 -5.19 -0.62
CA VAL A 252 11.77 -6.15 0.15
C VAL A 252 10.96 -6.91 1.19
N VAL A 253 9.77 -6.42 1.55
CA VAL A 253 8.90 -7.07 2.54
C VAL A 253 8.47 -8.47 2.07
N PRO A 254 8.78 -9.54 2.81
CA PRO A 254 8.44 -10.89 2.38
C PRO A 254 6.92 -11.12 2.38
N ALA A 255 6.47 -12.16 1.66
CA ALA A 255 5.06 -12.55 1.64
C ALA A 255 4.54 -12.82 3.05
N SER A 256 5.35 -13.44 3.91
CA SER A 256 5.05 -13.71 5.32
C SER A 256 4.81 -12.49 6.17
N HIS A 257 5.09 -11.27 5.70
CA HIS A 257 4.86 -10.01 6.41
C HIS A 257 3.98 -9.04 5.63
N THR A 258 3.50 -9.45 4.46
CA THR A 258 2.59 -8.63 3.66
C THR A 258 1.15 -8.98 4.05
N ALA A 259 0.48 -8.08 4.76
CA ALA A 259 -0.92 -8.22 5.12
C ALA A 259 -1.82 -8.06 3.91
N ALA A 260 -1.55 -7.08 3.04
CA ALA A 260 -2.23 -6.87 1.78
C ALA A 260 -1.37 -6.10 0.78
N SER A 261 -1.57 -6.36 -0.51
CA SER A 261 -1.08 -5.53 -1.60
C SER A 261 -2.24 -4.70 -2.15
N VAL A 262 -2.09 -3.38 -2.24
CA VAL A 262 -3.14 -2.46 -2.70
C VAL A 262 -2.64 -1.76 -3.97
N LEU A 263 -3.37 -1.96 -5.06
CA LEU A 263 -3.07 -1.40 -6.38
C LEU A 263 -4.08 -0.29 -6.68
N CYS A 264 -3.70 0.95 -6.44
CA CYS A 264 -4.49 2.12 -6.77
C CYS A 264 -4.58 2.33 -8.30
N SER A 265 -5.23 3.41 -8.72
CA SER A 265 -5.45 3.73 -10.13
C SER A 265 -4.15 3.81 -10.93
N LEU A 266 -4.10 3.11 -12.07
CA LEU A 266 -3.04 3.21 -13.07
C LEU A 266 -3.21 4.45 -13.95
N GLY A 267 -2.11 4.84 -14.59
CA GLY A 267 -2.06 5.88 -15.60
C GLY A 267 -0.62 6.05 -16.09
N ASP A 268 -0.44 6.90 -17.11
CA ASP A 268 0.86 7.17 -17.69
C ASP A 268 1.75 7.92 -16.70
N ASP A 269 2.76 7.22 -16.20
CA ASP A 269 3.67 7.73 -15.17
C ASP A 269 4.99 6.99 -15.23
N HIS A 270 6.08 7.75 -15.19
CA HIS A 270 7.45 7.24 -15.28
C HIS A 270 7.68 6.27 -16.47
N LEU A 271 7.04 6.52 -17.62
CA LEU A 271 7.10 5.62 -18.78
C LEU A 271 8.55 5.28 -19.17
N ASP A 272 9.44 6.28 -19.23
CA ASP A 272 10.85 6.06 -19.56
C ASP A 272 11.57 5.16 -18.55
N ALA A 273 11.22 5.25 -17.27
CA ALA A 273 11.82 4.40 -16.23
C ALA A 273 11.24 2.98 -16.23
N LEU A 274 9.98 2.82 -16.66
CA LEU A 274 9.21 1.59 -16.50
C LEU A 274 9.08 0.73 -17.77
N GLY A 275 9.60 1.19 -18.91
CA GLY A 275 9.63 0.41 -20.16
C GLY A 275 8.72 0.93 -21.27
N GLY A 276 8.18 2.14 -21.13
CA GLY A 276 7.57 2.92 -22.21
C GLY A 276 6.15 2.53 -22.59
N SER A 277 5.48 1.67 -21.81
CA SER A 277 4.11 1.20 -22.14
C SER A 277 3.24 1.01 -20.90
N LEU A 278 1.93 1.14 -21.06
CA LEU A 278 0.97 0.85 -20.00
C LEU A 278 1.12 -0.58 -19.43
N ALA A 279 1.39 -1.57 -20.29
CA ALA A 279 1.65 -2.95 -19.87
C ALA A 279 2.88 -3.05 -18.95
N SER A 280 3.94 -2.32 -19.26
CA SER A 280 5.15 -2.28 -18.44
C SER A 280 4.93 -1.56 -17.10
N VAL A 281 4.12 -0.49 -17.09
CA VAL A 281 3.67 0.21 -15.89
C VAL A 281 2.85 -0.70 -14.98
N ALA A 282 1.88 -1.42 -15.56
CA ALA A 282 1.05 -2.39 -14.84
C ALA A 282 1.88 -3.53 -14.26
N ALA A 283 2.82 -4.09 -15.02
CA ALA A 283 3.71 -5.15 -14.56
C ALA A 283 4.64 -4.70 -13.42
N ALA A 284 5.17 -3.47 -13.51
CA ALA A 284 5.98 -2.88 -12.46
C ALA A 284 5.16 -2.68 -11.18
N LYS A 285 3.99 -2.06 -11.26
CA LYS A 285 3.15 -1.76 -10.08
C LYS A 285 2.56 -3.01 -9.44
N ALA A 286 2.05 -3.96 -10.23
CA ALA A 286 1.60 -5.25 -9.74
C ALA A 286 2.74 -6.12 -9.16
N GLY A 287 4.01 -5.71 -9.32
CA GLY A 287 5.19 -6.36 -8.77
C GLY A 287 5.25 -6.44 -7.25
N ILE A 288 4.42 -5.66 -6.53
CA ILE A 288 4.27 -5.76 -5.08
C ILE A 288 3.35 -6.91 -4.65
N THR A 289 2.67 -7.56 -5.60
CA THR A 289 1.80 -8.71 -5.33
C THR A 289 2.61 -9.85 -4.72
N ARG A 290 2.11 -10.38 -3.61
CA ARG A 290 2.69 -11.56 -2.94
C ARG A 290 1.80 -12.78 -3.14
N PHE A 291 2.45 -13.92 -3.34
CA PHE A 291 1.77 -15.21 -3.54
C PHE A 291 0.83 -15.51 -2.37
N ARG A 292 -0.43 -15.86 -2.68
CA ARG A 292 -1.53 -16.16 -1.76
C ARG A 292 -1.91 -15.05 -0.78
N ARG A 293 -1.34 -13.84 -0.92
CA ARG A 293 -1.72 -12.68 -0.11
C ARG A 293 -2.84 -11.88 -0.79
N PRO A 294 -3.72 -11.23 0.00
CA PRO A 294 -4.85 -10.50 -0.55
C PRO A 294 -4.36 -9.31 -1.36
N VAL A 295 -4.98 -9.13 -2.52
CA VAL A 295 -4.71 -8.04 -3.44
C VAL A 295 -5.99 -7.27 -3.69
N PHE A 296 -5.93 -5.96 -3.48
CA PHE A 296 -7.01 -5.03 -3.76
C PHE A 296 -6.67 -4.20 -4.97
N ILE A 297 -7.63 -4.01 -5.87
CA ILE A 297 -7.49 -3.15 -7.03
C ILE A 297 -8.52 -2.01 -6.88
N GLY A 298 -8.04 -0.77 -6.88
CA GLY A 298 -8.89 0.41 -6.92
C GLY A 298 -9.48 0.63 -8.31
N ALA A 299 -10.45 1.54 -8.43
CA ALA A 299 -11.05 1.87 -9.71
C ALA A 299 -9.99 2.26 -10.78
N GLN A 300 -10.13 1.66 -11.95
CA GLN A 300 -9.22 1.85 -13.07
C GLN A 300 -9.83 2.77 -14.14
N PRO A 301 -9.02 3.54 -14.89
CA PRO A 301 -9.54 4.45 -15.91
C PRO A 301 -10.22 3.75 -17.10
N SER A 302 -9.82 2.50 -17.39
CA SER A 302 -10.43 1.70 -18.44
C SER A 302 -10.29 0.20 -18.16
N ILE A 303 -11.08 -0.60 -18.88
CA ILE A 303 -11.02 -2.07 -18.83
C ILE A 303 -9.63 -2.60 -19.18
N GLU A 304 -8.88 -1.91 -20.05
CA GLU A 304 -7.52 -2.29 -20.41
C GLU A 304 -6.56 -2.21 -19.21
N HIS A 305 -6.62 -1.12 -18.45
CA HIS A 305 -5.81 -0.94 -17.24
C HIS A 305 -6.11 -2.05 -16.22
N GLU A 306 -7.39 -2.34 -16.01
CA GLU A 306 -7.84 -3.40 -15.10
C GLU A 306 -7.39 -4.79 -15.56
N ALA A 307 -7.57 -5.13 -16.84
CA ALA A 307 -7.15 -6.41 -17.40
C ALA A 307 -5.63 -6.63 -17.26
N LEU A 308 -4.82 -5.59 -17.47
CA LEU A 308 -3.37 -5.65 -17.30
C LEU A 308 -2.96 -5.90 -15.84
N LEU A 309 -3.63 -5.26 -14.88
CA LEU A 309 -3.40 -5.53 -13.46
C LEU A 309 -3.80 -6.96 -13.10
N LEU A 310 -5.02 -7.38 -13.46
CA LEU A 310 -5.54 -8.72 -13.17
C LEU A 310 -4.60 -9.80 -13.71
N SER A 311 -4.19 -9.69 -14.97
CA SER A 311 -3.24 -10.62 -15.60
C SER A 311 -1.94 -10.75 -14.79
N ASN A 312 -1.38 -9.61 -14.34
CA ASN A 312 -0.15 -9.59 -13.56
C ASN A 312 -0.31 -10.12 -12.13
N VAL A 313 -1.47 -9.88 -11.51
CA VAL A 313 -1.82 -10.38 -10.17
C VAL A 313 -1.96 -11.90 -10.20
N TYR A 314 -2.71 -12.44 -11.17
CA TYR A 314 -2.87 -13.88 -11.36
C TYR A 314 -1.55 -14.57 -11.68
N ALA A 315 -0.72 -13.99 -12.55
CA ALA A 315 0.60 -14.54 -12.88
C ALA A 315 1.54 -14.63 -11.65
N ARG A 316 1.32 -13.81 -10.63
CA ARG A 316 2.07 -13.82 -9.36
C ARG A 316 1.39 -14.64 -8.26
N GLY A 317 0.21 -15.21 -8.54
CA GLY A 317 -0.59 -15.96 -7.59
C GLY A 317 -1.12 -15.14 -6.42
N GLY A 318 -1.37 -13.84 -6.62
CA GLY A 318 -2.07 -13.02 -5.63
C GLY A 318 -3.52 -13.48 -5.45
N ARG A 319 -4.04 -13.39 -4.23
CA ARG A 319 -5.46 -13.66 -3.94
C ARG A 319 -6.24 -12.36 -4.18
N LEU A 320 -6.86 -12.23 -5.34
CA LEU A 320 -7.73 -11.08 -5.60
C LEU A 320 -8.87 -11.06 -4.57
N VAL A 321 -9.12 -9.90 -3.97
CA VAL A 321 -10.28 -9.67 -3.10
C VAL A 321 -11.39 -9.07 -3.95
N ASP A 322 -12.57 -9.70 -3.92
CA ASP A 322 -13.75 -9.30 -4.70
C ASP A 322 -14.95 -8.92 -3.80
N GLU A 323 -16.07 -8.58 -4.42
CA GLU A 323 -17.30 -8.18 -3.72
C GLU A 323 -17.92 -9.31 -2.88
N GLY A 324 -17.59 -10.57 -3.17
CA GLY A 324 -17.98 -11.73 -2.37
C GLY A 324 -17.13 -11.92 -1.11
N ASP A 325 -16.01 -11.23 -1.01
CA ASP A 325 -15.23 -11.09 0.22
C ASP A 325 -15.62 -9.82 0.99
N VAL A 326 -15.62 -8.68 0.31
CA VAL A 326 -15.99 -7.36 0.86
C VAL A 326 -16.51 -6.43 -0.22
N ALA A 327 -17.76 -6.00 -0.10
CA ALA A 327 -18.37 -4.97 -0.92
C ALA A 327 -18.50 -3.68 -0.10
N VAL A 328 -17.99 -2.57 -0.64
CA VAL A 328 -18.12 -1.24 -0.03
C VAL A 328 -18.64 -0.27 -1.07
N ALA A 329 -19.76 0.38 -0.77
CA ALA A 329 -20.27 1.52 -1.52
C ALA A 329 -20.02 2.81 -0.74
N ALA A 330 -19.64 3.89 -1.43
CA ALA A 330 -19.38 5.20 -0.84
C ALA A 330 -20.24 6.27 -1.52
N ARG A 331 -21.27 6.76 -0.82
CA ARG A 331 -22.26 7.71 -1.36
C ARG A 331 -22.03 9.10 -0.78
N LEU A 332 -22.02 10.12 -1.63
CA LEU A 332 -22.03 11.51 -1.16
C LEU A 332 -23.39 11.80 -0.52
N ALA A 333 -23.40 12.04 0.79
CA ALA A 333 -24.58 12.42 1.55
C ALA A 333 -24.78 13.94 1.57
N GLY A 334 -23.69 14.70 1.48
CA GLY A 334 -23.73 16.16 1.42
C GLY A 334 -22.35 16.79 1.39
N VAL A 335 -22.32 18.11 1.42
CA VAL A 335 -21.11 18.91 1.63
C VAL A 335 -21.36 19.75 2.88
N ASP A 336 -20.41 19.71 3.79
CA ASP A 336 -20.42 20.47 5.02
C ASP A 336 -19.39 21.60 4.89
N ASP A 337 -19.87 22.83 4.92
CA ASP A 337 -19.08 24.05 4.83
C ASP A 337 -19.42 24.90 6.05
N ASP A 338 -18.43 25.12 6.91
CA ASP A 338 -18.60 25.90 8.13
C ASP A 338 -18.61 27.43 7.87
N GLY A 339 -18.49 27.85 6.60
CA GLY A 339 -18.41 29.25 6.19
C GLY A 339 -17.10 29.93 6.57
N ARG A 340 -16.14 29.19 7.14
CA ARG A 340 -14.81 29.66 7.56
C ARG A 340 -13.68 29.02 6.75
N GLY A 341 -14.04 28.27 5.70
CA GLY A 341 -13.11 27.62 4.80
C GLY A 341 -12.77 26.16 5.17
N ASP A 342 -13.39 25.58 6.20
CA ASP A 342 -13.27 24.13 6.48
C ASP A 342 -14.37 23.36 5.76
N VAL A 343 -14.16 23.16 4.46
CA VAL A 343 -15.07 22.39 3.60
C VAL A 343 -14.74 20.90 3.69
N ALA A 344 -15.77 20.09 3.88
CA ALA A 344 -15.67 18.64 3.87
C ALA A 344 -16.81 18.02 3.07
N GLN A 345 -16.54 16.89 2.40
CA GLN A 345 -17.62 16.05 1.89
C GLN A 345 -18.11 15.11 2.99
N VAL A 346 -19.41 14.94 3.08
CA VAL A 346 -20.07 14.02 4.01
C VAL A 346 -20.43 12.77 3.22
N VAL A 347 -19.91 11.62 3.64
CA VAL A 347 -20.00 10.36 2.91
C VAL A 347 -20.63 9.28 3.77
N ASP A 348 -21.59 8.57 3.20
CA ASP A 348 -22.14 7.35 3.78
C ASP A 348 -21.43 6.15 3.15
N PHE A 349 -20.95 5.22 3.99
CA PHE A 349 -20.40 3.94 3.55
C PHE A 349 -21.36 2.81 3.88
N GLU A 350 -21.76 2.05 2.86
CA GLU A 350 -22.45 0.77 3.04
C GLU A 350 -21.45 -0.35 2.83
N ILE A 351 -21.33 -1.23 3.82
CA ILE A 351 -20.28 -2.24 3.88
C ILE A 351 -20.96 -3.60 4.04
N ALA A 352 -20.65 -4.54 3.15
CA ALA A 352 -21.01 -5.94 3.28
C ALA A 352 -19.72 -6.76 3.26
N SER A 353 -19.46 -7.57 4.29
CA SER A 353 -18.23 -8.34 4.40
C SER A 353 -18.50 -9.78 4.79
N ARG A 354 -17.65 -10.69 4.31
CA ARG A 354 -17.78 -12.11 4.62
C ARG A 354 -17.57 -12.32 6.13
N PRO A 355 -18.44 -13.11 6.80
CA PRO A 355 -18.22 -13.47 8.18
C PRO A 355 -16.88 -14.19 8.37
N ARG A 356 -16.32 -14.06 9.56
CA ARG A 356 -15.11 -14.80 9.91
C ARG A 356 -15.40 -16.30 9.94
N ASP A 357 -14.39 -17.10 9.57
CA ASP A 357 -14.44 -18.57 9.55
C ASP A 357 -15.56 -19.14 8.65
N ASP A 358 -16.03 -18.36 7.67
CA ASP A 358 -17.05 -18.81 6.73
C ASP A 358 -16.42 -19.43 5.47
N ASP A 359 -16.91 -20.61 5.09
CA ASP A 359 -16.50 -21.32 3.88
C ASP A 359 -17.17 -20.76 2.61
N GLY A 360 -18.00 -19.71 2.78
CA GLY A 360 -18.77 -19.06 1.73
C GLY A 360 -20.24 -19.49 1.71
N ALA A 361 -20.70 -20.21 2.74
CA ALA A 361 -22.10 -20.59 2.88
C ALA A 361 -22.96 -19.53 3.59
N LYS A 362 -22.36 -18.61 4.37
CA LYS A 362 -23.12 -17.61 5.11
C LYS A 362 -23.35 -16.34 4.28
N PRO A 363 -24.50 -15.68 4.45
CA PRO A 363 -24.71 -14.33 3.92
C PRO A 363 -23.65 -13.35 4.42
N LEU A 364 -23.35 -12.34 3.60
CA LEU A 364 -22.47 -11.24 4.02
C LEU A 364 -23.09 -10.48 5.21
N GLU A 365 -22.24 -10.10 6.16
CA GLU A 365 -22.65 -9.21 7.25
C GLU A 365 -22.63 -7.76 6.77
N THR A 366 -23.74 -7.05 6.97
CA THR A 366 -23.89 -5.67 6.51
C THR A 366 -23.77 -4.67 7.66
N ARG A 367 -23.11 -3.53 7.42
CA ARG A 367 -23.07 -2.38 8.33
C ARG A 367 -22.98 -1.07 7.54
N SER A 368 -23.43 0.01 8.17
CA SER A 368 -23.39 1.35 7.57
C SER A 368 -22.58 2.31 8.44
N LEU A 369 -21.75 3.14 7.82
CA LEU A 369 -21.10 4.29 8.45
C LEU A 369 -21.70 5.55 7.83
N LEU A 370 -22.58 6.22 8.56
CA LEU A 370 -23.31 7.38 8.05
C LEU A 370 -22.63 8.68 8.48
N GLY A 371 -22.67 9.68 7.60
CA GLY A 371 -22.23 11.03 7.93
C GLY A 371 -20.71 11.19 8.12
N VAL A 372 -19.89 10.37 7.49
CA VAL A 372 -18.42 10.44 7.62
C VAL A 372 -17.91 11.71 6.96
N ARG A 373 -17.40 12.65 7.78
CA ARG A 373 -16.85 13.94 7.31
C ARG A 373 -15.42 13.75 6.79
N MET A 374 -15.21 13.98 5.49
CA MET A 374 -13.92 13.87 4.81
C MET A 374 -13.46 15.21 4.24
N ARG A 375 -12.33 15.72 4.72
CA ARG A 375 -11.70 16.98 4.21
C ARG A 375 -11.05 16.82 2.84
N ALA A 376 -10.68 15.60 2.46
CA ALA A 376 -10.19 15.31 1.11
C ALA A 376 -11.38 15.36 0.14
N LEU A 377 -11.49 16.41 -0.66
CA LEU A 377 -12.64 16.67 -1.53
C LEU A 377 -12.56 15.91 -2.86
N GLY A 378 -13.72 15.71 -3.48
CA GLY A 378 -13.85 15.19 -4.83
C GLY A 378 -14.17 13.68 -4.92
N PRO A 379 -14.73 13.23 -6.05
CA PRO A 379 -15.18 11.85 -6.22
C PRO A 379 -14.03 10.84 -6.19
N HIS A 380 -12.86 11.20 -6.71
CA HIS A 380 -11.67 10.35 -6.66
C HIS A 380 -11.19 10.10 -5.23
N GLN A 381 -11.35 11.08 -4.31
CA GLN A 381 -11.02 10.88 -2.90
C GLN A 381 -12.03 9.97 -2.20
N ARG A 382 -13.32 10.03 -2.57
CA ARG A 382 -14.30 9.04 -2.08
C ARG A 382 -13.95 7.63 -2.53
N GLU A 383 -13.52 7.46 -3.77
CA GLU A 383 -13.11 6.16 -4.29
C GLU A 383 -11.86 5.62 -3.59
N ASN A 384 -10.87 6.50 -3.33
CA ASN A 384 -9.71 6.15 -2.51
C ASN A 384 -10.11 5.75 -1.08
N ALA A 385 -11.08 6.44 -0.47
CA ALA A 385 -11.60 6.08 0.85
C ALA A 385 -12.38 4.77 0.83
N ARG A 386 -13.19 4.53 -0.21
CA ARG A 386 -13.90 3.25 -0.43
C ARG A 386 -12.91 2.08 -0.46
N LEU A 387 -11.83 2.21 -1.24
CA LEU A 387 -10.75 1.22 -1.29
C LEU A 387 -10.08 1.01 0.07
N ALA A 388 -9.76 2.08 0.80
CA ALA A 388 -9.18 1.99 2.13
C ALA A 388 -10.11 1.26 3.12
N VAL A 389 -11.42 1.58 3.10
CA VAL A 389 -12.42 0.90 3.94
C VAL A 389 -12.54 -0.58 3.57
N SER A 390 -12.54 -0.94 2.28
CA SER A 390 -12.53 -2.34 1.84
C SER A 390 -11.33 -3.12 2.41
N VAL A 391 -10.13 -2.54 2.35
CA VAL A 391 -8.92 -3.18 2.86
C VAL A 391 -9.01 -3.41 4.37
N ILE A 392 -9.35 -2.37 5.13
CA ILE A 392 -9.39 -2.46 6.59
C ILE A 392 -10.53 -3.38 7.07
N GLU A 393 -11.71 -3.31 6.44
CA GLU A 393 -12.83 -4.20 6.78
C GLU A 393 -12.48 -5.67 6.51
N PHE A 394 -11.86 -5.98 5.37
CA PHE A 394 -11.43 -7.34 5.05
C PHE A 394 -10.41 -7.86 6.05
N LEU A 395 -9.41 -7.04 6.40
CA LEU A 395 -8.40 -7.42 7.39
C LEU A 395 -9.03 -7.63 8.76
N ARG A 396 -9.94 -6.74 9.19
CA ARG A 396 -10.73 -6.87 10.43
C ARG A 396 -11.50 -8.18 10.50
N LYS A 397 -12.03 -8.68 9.39
CA LYS A 397 -12.73 -9.98 9.31
C LYS A 397 -11.79 -11.20 9.32
N GLY A 398 -10.49 -10.99 9.53
CA GLY A 398 -9.48 -12.03 9.58
C GLY A 398 -8.78 -12.27 8.23
N GLY A 399 -8.92 -11.38 7.26
CA GLY A 399 -8.13 -11.41 6.03
C GLY A 399 -8.39 -12.62 5.12
N GLY A 400 -9.58 -13.22 5.18
CA GLY A 400 -9.94 -14.40 4.36
C GLY A 400 -9.33 -15.72 4.83
N GLN A 401 -8.91 -15.79 6.10
CA GLN A 401 -8.44 -17.02 6.75
C GLN A 401 -9.53 -18.10 6.84
N ARG A 402 -9.18 -19.34 6.46
CA ARG A 402 -9.89 -20.57 6.87
C ARG A 402 -9.21 -21.13 8.12
N ARG A 403 -9.97 -21.73 9.05
CA ARG A 403 -9.43 -22.34 10.29
C ARG A 403 -8.35 -23.42 10.06
N ASP A 404 -8.22 -23.92 8.84
CA ASP A 404 -7.38 -25.07 8.50
C ASP A 404 -5.91 -24.71 8.13
N GLY A 405 -5.36 -23.60 8.67
CA GLY A 405 -3.91 -23.34 8.63
C GLY A 405 -3.36 -22.68 7.37
N GLY A 406 -4.03 -21.66 6.82
CA GLY A 406 -3.48 -20.85 5.72
C GLY A 406 -2.39 -19.85 6.17
N ASP A 407 -1.48 -19.47 5.25
CA ASP A 407 -0.27 -18.65 5.48
C ASP A 407 -0.48 -17.26 6.15
N LEU A 408 -1.72 -16.79 6.33
CA LEU A 408 -2.05 -15.57 7.09
C LEU A 408 -2.27 -15.83 8.60
N ALA A 409 -2.10 -17.07 9.06
CA ALA A 409 -2.42 -17.51 10.43
C ALA A 409 -1.64 -16.73 11.48
N ASP A 410 -0.45 -16.28 11.12
CA ASP A 410 0.43 -15.52 12.02
C ASP A 410 -0.08 -14.09 12.28
N PHE A 411 -0.90 -13.50 11.40
CA PHE A 411 -1.48 -12.16 11.59
C PHE A 411 -2.99 -12.15 11.83
N ALA A 412 -3.65 -13.29 11.71
CA ALA A 412 -5.08 -13.40 11.96
C ALA A 412 -5.47 -12.96 13.39
N PRO A 413 -4.71 -13.30 14.45
CA PRO A 413 -5.01 -12.79 15.79
C PRO A 413 -4.90 -11.27 15.86
N PHE A 414 -3.90 -10.69 15.19
CA PHE A 414 -3.63 -9.26 15.19
C PHE A 414 -4.83 -8.46 14.66
N PHE A 415 -5.27 -8.74 13.43
CA PHE A 415 -6.37 -7.97 12.83
C PHE A 415 -7.74 -8.24 13.45
N VAL A 416 -7.91 -9.39 14.12
CA VAL A 416 -9.14 -9.77 14.81
C VAL A 416 -9.31 -9.02 16.14
N THR A 417 -8.23 -8.87 16.90
CA THR A 417 -8.25 -8.10 18.17
C THR A 417 -8.39 -6.60 17.90
N LEU A 418 -8.09 -6.17 16.68
CA LEU A 418 -7.94 -4.77 16.28
C LEU A 418 -9.24 -3.95 16.16
N VAL A 419 -10.43 -4.57 16.04
CA VAL A 419 -11.68 -3.83 15.78
C VAL A 419 -12.92 -4.56 16.32
N ALA A 420 -12.91 -4.87 17.62
CA ALA A 420 -14.12 -5.23 18.37
C ALA A 420 -14.82 -3.96 18.90
#